data_AF-A0AAW9FK20-F1
#
_entry.id   AF-A0AAW9FK20-F1
#
_cell.length_a   1.000
_cell.length_b   1.000
_cell.length_c   1.000
_cell.angle_alpha   90.00
_cell.angle_beta   90.00
_cell.angle_gamma   90.00
#
_symmetry.space_group_name_H-M   'P 1'
#
loop_
_entity.id
_entity.type
_entity.pdbx_description
1 polymer ?
#
loop_
_entity_poly.entity_id
_entity_poly.type
_entity_poly.pdbx_seq_one_letter_code
_entity_poly.pdbx_strand_id
1 'polypeptide(L)'
;FAPPNYHMLIENEKTVALSSDDEVLFSRPSIDVSFESAAEVWGEGLIGVILTGANHDGARGLRAVANAGGTTLVQDSTGAYASAMPEAAQKACPQALVLPLEQIASHLMSLAS
;
A
#
# COMPACT_ATOMS: atom_id res chain seq x y z
N PHE A 1 10.24 6.31 6.70
CA PHE A 1 8.93 6.94 6.94
C PHE A 1 8.78 8.13 6.01
N ALA A 2 7.62 8.28 5.37
CA ALA A 2 7.33 9.46 4.54
C ALA A 2 7.24 10.71 5.42
N PRO A 3 7.94 11.81 5.09
CA PRO A 3 7.84 13.05 5.85
C PRO A 3 6.46 13.67 5.63
N PRO A 4 5.87 14.30 6.67
CA PRO A 4 4.60 15.00 6.52
C PRO A 4 4.71 16.10 5.46
N ASN A 5 3.60 16.41 4.78
CA ASN A 5 3.50 17.41 3.70
C ASN A 5 4.23 17.07 2.40
N TYR A 6 4.78 15.86 2.21
CA TYR A 6 5.31 15.42 0.92
C TYR A 6 4.71 14.09 0.50
N HIS A 7 4.47 13.91 -0.79
CA HIS A 7 4.30 12.57 -1.34
C HIS A 7 5.68 11.92 -1.43
N MET A 8 5.83 10.72 -0.86
CA MET A 8 7.02 9.90 -1.02
C MET A 8 6.82 9.01 -2.25
N LEU A 9 7.53 9.33 -3.32
CA LEU A 9 7.53 8.57 -4.56
C LEU A 9 8.77 7.67 -4.61
N ILE A 10 8.64 6.53 -5.27
CA ILE A 10 9.79 5.70 -5.62
C ILE A 10 10.19 6.07 -7.05
N GLU A 11 11.40 6.61 -7.22
CA GLU A 11 11.89 6.95 -8.57
C GLU A 11 12.54 5.75 -9.26
N ASN A 12 13.28 4.95 -8.48
CA ASN A 12 13.95 3.73 -8.93
C ASN A 12 14.29 2.88 -7.70
N GLU A 13 14.94 1.74 -7.92
CA GLU A 13 15.28 0.79 -6.86
C GLU A 13 16.16 1.36 -5.73
N LYS A 14 16.79 2.52 -5.92
CA LYS A 14 17.78 3.11 -4.99
C LYS A 14 17.39 4.48 -4.45
N THR A 15 16.46 5.19 -5.08
CA THR A 15 16.11 6.56 -4.69
C THR A 15 14.61 6.76 -4.52
N VAL A 16 14.29 7.64 -3.57
CA VAL A 16 12.94 8.14 -3.33
C VAL A 16 12.90 9.62 -3.63
N ALA A 17 11.81 10.08 -4.24
CA ALA A 17 11.53 11.49 -4.43
C ALA A 17 10.52 11.98 -3.41
N LEU A 18 10.64 13.26 -3.06
CA LEU A 18 9.65 13.98 -2.28
C LEU A 18 8.98 14.99 -3.20
N SER A 19 7.74 14.72 -3.57
CA SER A 19 6.95 15.65 -4.38
C SER A 19 6.13 16.58 -3.48
N SER A 20 6.09 17.86 -3.87
CA SER A 20 5.23 18.88 -3.30
C SER A 20 3.94 19.10 -4.08
N ASP A 21 3.65 18.25 -5.07
CA ASP A 21 2.46 18.34 -5.92
C ASP A 21 1.16 18.33 -5.11
N ASP A 22 0.06 18.72 -5.77
CA ASP A 22 -1.26 18.85 -5.16
C ASP A 22 -1.72 17.57 -4.46
N GLU A 23 -2.52 17.72 -3.40
CA GLU A 23 -3.03 16.60 -2.60
C GLU A 23 -3.81 15.60 -3.46
N VAL A 24 -3.40 14.33 -3.40
CA VAL A 24 -4.22 13.20 -3.87
C VAL A 24 -5.12 12.74 -2.72
N LEU A 25 -6.45 12.81 -2.92
CA LEU A 25 -7.46 12.43 -1.91
C LEU A 25 -7.33 13.15 -0.55
N PHE A 26 -6.96 14.45 -0.55
CA PHE A 26 -6.84 15.30 0.65
C PHE A 26 -5.78 14.83 1.68
N SER A 27 -4.84 13.97 1.27
CA SER A 27 -3.79 13.44 2.15
C SER A 27 -2.40 13.64 1.55
N ARG A 28 -1.51 14.24 2.35
CA ARG A 28 -0.07 14.37 2.09
C ARG A 28 0.71 13.92 3.33
N PRO A 29 1.37 12.75 3.30
CA PRO A 29 1.57 11.83 2.18
C PRO A 29 0.30 11.06 1.75
N SER A 30 0.30 10.56 0.51
CA SER A 30 -0.71 9.60 0.00
C SER A 30 -0.08 8.24 -0.27
N ILE A 31 -0.70 7.20 0.25
CA ILE A 31 -0.33 5.79 0.04
C ILE A 31 -0.56 5.39 -1.41
N ASP A 32 -1.64 5.85 -2.04
CA ASP A 32 -1.92 5.56 -3.45
C ASP A 32 -0.73 5.96 -4.35
N VAL A 33 -0.21 7.18 -4.15
CA VAL A 33 0.92 7.73 -4.93
C VAL A 33 2.21 6.92 -4.69
N SER A 34 2.48 6.55 -3.45
CA SER A 34 3.64 5.70 -3.12
C SER A 34 3.53 4.31 -3.76
N PHE A 35 2.36 3.70 -3.73
CA PHE A 35 2.14 2.37 -4.32
C PHE A 35 2.16 2.37 -5.84
N GLU A 36 1.58 3.39 -6.48
CA GLU A 36 1.62 3.56 -7.94
C GLU A 36 3.06 3.67 -8.45
N SER A 37 3.85 4.57 -7.86
CA SER A 37 5.27 4.73 -8.24
C SER A 37 6.12 3.50 -7.93
N ALA A 38 5.88 2.84 -6.78
CA ALA A 38 6.56 1.60 -6.44
C ALA A 38 6.24 0.47 -7.44
N ALA A 39 4.98 0.36 -7.89
CA ALA A 39 4.54 -0.67 -8.81
C ALA A 39 5.19 -0.51 -10.18
N GLU A 40 5.38 0.72 -10.65
CA GLU A 40 6.11 1.02 -11.89
C GLU A 40 7.59 0.60 -11.82
N VAL A 41 8.21 0.72 -10.64
CA VAL A 41 9.64 0.42 -10.45
C VAL A 41 9.89 -1.09 -10.28
N TRP A 42 9.12 -1.75 -9.41
CA TRP A 42 9.43 -3.13 -8.99
C TRP A 42 8.51 -4.21 -9.58
N GLY A 43 7.36 -3.85 -10.15
CA GLY A 43 6.44 -4.82 -10.76
C GLY A 43 6.14 -6.02 -9.86
N GLU A 44 6.43 -7.23 -10.34
CA GLU A 44 6.24 -8.50 -9.61
C GLU A 44 7.08 -8.62 -8.33
N GLY A 45 8.20 -7.87 -8.23
CA GLY A 45 9.04 -7.82 -7.04
C GLY A 45 8.46 -7.00 -5.89
N LEU A 46 7.34 -6.30 -6.09
CA LEU A 46 6.71 -5.47 -5.07
C LEU A 46 5.73 -6.26 -4.20
N ILE A 47 5.79 -6.01 -2.89
CA ILE A 47 4.77 -6.44 -1.93
C ILE A 47 4.08 -5.19 -1.36
N GLY A 48 2.80 -5.01 -1.67
CA GLY A 48 1.96 -3.94 -1.12
C GLY A 48 1.15 -4.44 0.07
N VAL A 49 1.18 -3.73 1.20
CA VAL A 49 0.48 -4.10 2.44
C VAL A 49 -0.38 -2.93 2.92
N ILE A 50 -1.69 -3.13 3.03
CA ILE A 50 -2.61 -2.17 3.65
C ILE A 50 -2.98 -2.64 5.06
N LEU A 51 -2.86 -1.73 6.02
CA LEU A 51 -3.20 -1.94 7.43
C LEU A 51 -4.38 -1.04 7.84
N THR A 52 -4.76 -1.11 9.12
CA THR A 52 -5.74 -0.25 9.76
C THR A 52 -5.59 1.23 9.38
N GLY A 53 -6.70 1.90 9.09
CA GLY A 53 -6.72 3.30 8.66
C GLY A 53 -8.15 3.85 8.51
N ALA A 54 -8.28 5.16 8.67
CA ALA A 54 -9.58 5.84 8.76
C ALA A 54 -10.06 6.48 7.44
N ASN A 55 -9.43 6.19 6.31
CA ASN A 55 -9.80 6.73 4.99
C ASN A 55 -9.61 5.65 3.89
N HIS A 56 -9.74 6.01 2.62
CA HIS A 56 -9.62 5.07 1.49
C HIS A 56 -8.26 5.14 0.77
N ASP A 57 -7.30 5.89 1.31
CA ASP A 57 -5.99 6.08 0.69
C ASP A 57 -5.20 4.77 0.74
N GLY A 58 -4.63 4.38 -0.41
CA GLY A 58 -3.95 3.10 -0.61
C GLY A 58 -4.79 2.05 -1.32
N ALA A 59 -6.11 2.22 -1.43
CA ALA A 59 -6.97 1.27 -2.14
C ALA A 59 -6.73 1.26 -3.66
N ARG A 60 -6.51 2.43 -4.26
CA ARG A 60 -6.21 2.53 -5.70
C ARG A 60 -4.80 2.06 -6.00
N GLY A 61 -3.85 2.46 -5.15
CA GLY A 61 -2.46 2.06 -5.22
C GLY A 61 -2.29 0.55 -5.07
N LEU A 62 -3.03 -0.09 -4.15
CA LEU A 62 -2.90 -1.54 -3.96
C LEU A 62 -3.38 -2.30 -5.20
N ARG A 63 -4.43 -1.82 -5.87
CA ARG A 63 -4.84 -2.35 -7.16
C ARG A 63 -3.76 -2.14 -8.24
N ALA A 64 -3.04 -1.01 -8.21
CA ALA A 64 -1.91 -0.80 -9.12
C ALA A 64 -0.78 -1.83 -8.88
N VAL A 65 -0.45 -2.13 -7.62
CA VAL A 65 0.50 -3.21 -7.26
C VAL A 65 0.06 -4.54 -7.86
N ALA A 66 -1.20 -4.93 -7.68
CA ALA A 66 -1.71 -6.19 -8.22
C ALA A 66 -1.70 -6.23 -9.76
N ASN A 67 -2.05 -5.12 -10.42
CA ASN A 67 -2.01 -5.01 -11.88
C ASN A 67 -0.58 -5.13 -12.44
N ALA A 68 0.42 -4.71 -11.68
CA ALA A 68 1.83 -4.84 -12.03
C ALA A 68 2.42 -6.23 -11.71
N GLY A 69 1.61 -7.16 -11.20
CA GLY A 69 2.02 -8.52 -10.84
C GLY A 69 2.57 -8.68 -9.42
N GLY A 70 2.58 -7.60 -8.63
CA GLY A 70 3.06 -7.63 -7.25
C GLY A 70 2.13 -8.38 -6.29
N THR A 71 2.66 -8.74 -5.14
CA THR A 71 1.88 -9.37 -4.06
C THR A 71 1.11 -8.31 -3.28
N THR A 72 -0.16 -8.59 -2.98
CA THR A 72 -1.04 -7.65 -2.26
C THR A 72 -1.60 -8.28 -1.00
N LEU A 73 -1.39 -7.61 0.13
CA LEU A 73 -1.84 -8.03 1.46
C LEU A 73 -2.74 -6.95 2.06
N VAL A 74 -3.82 -7.37 2.73
CA VAL A 74 -4.73 -6.49 3.47
C VAL A 74 -4.93 -7.03 4.87
N GLN A 75 -4.83 -6.18 5.89
CA GLN A 75 -5.19 -6.55 7.25
C GLN A 75 -6.68 -6.92 7.33
N ASP A 76 -7.01 -8.01 8.01
CA ASP A 76 -8.38 -8.37 8.34
C ASP A 76 -9.07 -7.21 9.10
N SER A 77 -10.16 -6.69 8.53
CA SER A 77 -10.89 -5.54 9.07
C SER A 77 -11.50 -5.82 10.44
N THR A 78 -11.76 -7.08 10.79
CA THR A 78 -12.32 -7.46 12.10
C THR A 78 -11.35 -7.18 13.25
N GLY A 79 -10.04 -7.24 12.99
CA GLY A 79 -8.98 -6.91 13.94
C GLY A 79 -8.39 -5.51 13.78
N ALA A 80 -8.94 -4.69 12.88
CA ALA A 80 -8.44 -3.34 12.63
C ALA A 80 -9.01 -2.34 13.65
N TYR A 81 -8.18 -1.40 14.10
CA TYR A 81 -8.64 -0.29 14.94
C TYR A 81 -9.57 0.66 14.17
N ALA A 82 -9.25 0.91 12.90
CA ALA A 82 -10.06 1.63 11.93
C ALA A 82 -10.14 0.79 10.65
N SER A 83 -11.36 0.35 10.31
CA SER A 83 -11.58 -0.63 9.23
C SER A 83 -11.75 -0.01 7.85
N ALA A 84 -11.94 1.31 7.75
CA ALA A 84 -12.26 1.99 6.49
C ALA A 84 -11.21 1.74 5.39
N MET A 85 -9.92 1.79 5.74
CA MET A 85 -8.83 1.58 4.77
C MET A 85 -8.72 0.11 4.33
N PRO A 86 -8.66 -0.89 5.23
CA PRO A 86 -8.72 -2.30 4.83
C PRO A 86 -9.95 -2.66 3.98
N GLU A 87 -11.14 -2.20 4.36
CA GLU A 87 -12.38 -2.48 3.62
C GLU A 87 -12.33 -1.87 2.21
N ALA A 88 -11.85 -0.63 2.08
CA ALA A 88 -11.67 0.02 0.78
C ALA A 88 -10.65 -0.71 -0.09
N ALA A 89 -9.53 -1.14 0.49
CA ALA A 89 -8.48 -1.88 -0.21
C ALA A 89 -8.96 -3.25 -0.68
N GLN A 90 -9.66 -4.01 0.17
CA GLN A 90 -10.23 -5.31 -0.20
C GLN A 90 -11.29 -5.17 -1.30
N LYS A 91 -12.13 -4.12 -1.25
CA LYS A 91 -13.11 -3.84 -2.30
C LYS A 91 -12.45 -3.47 -3.62
N ALA A 92 -11.35 -2.71 -3.58
CA ALA A 92 -10.62 -2.28 -4.77
C ALA A 92 -9.73 -3.39 -5.36
N CYS A 93 -9.24 -4.31 -4.52
CA CYS A 93 -8.34 -5.39 -4.87
C CYS A 93 -8.86 -6.74 -4.28
N PRO A 94 -9.90 -7.35 -4.87
CA PRO A 94 -10.52 -8.57 -4.35
C PRO A 94 -9.60 -9.80 -4.27
N GLN A 95 -8.49 -9.78 -5.02
CA GLN A 95 -7.45 -10.81 -5.04
C GLN A 95 -6.41 -10.67 -3.93
N ALA A 96 -6.44 -9.57 -3.16
CA ALA A 96 -5.49 -9.37 -2.07
C ALA A 96 -5.68 -10.44 -0.99
N LEU A 97 -4.56 -10.95 -0.47
CA LEU A 97 -4.59 -11.90 0.63
C LEU A 97 -4.94 -11.16 1.92
N VAL A 98 -6.06 -11.55 2.55
CA VAL A 98 -6.52 -10.97 3.82
C VAL A 98 -5.96 -11.77 4.98
N LEU A 99 -5.24 -11.10 5.88
CA LEU A 99 -4.58 -11.74 7.03
C LEU A 99 -4.84 -10.97 8.33
N PRO A 100 -5.01 -11.67 9.47
CA PRO A 100 -4.89 -11.05 10.78
C PRO A 100 -3.53 -10.37 10.96
N LEU A 101 -3.49 -9.27 11.73
CA LEU A 101 -2.27 -8.46 11.89
C LEU A 101 -1.06 -9.28 12.35
N GLU A 102 -1.28 -10.23 13.26
CA GLU A 102 -0.27 -11.12 13.81
C GLU A 102 0.31 -12.12 12.79
N GLN A 103 -0.37 -12.35 11.67
CA GLN A 103 0.09 -13.26 10.61
C GLN A 103 0.81 -12.53 9.46
N ILE A 104 0.67 -11.21 9.36
CA ILE A 104 1.29 -10.44 8.26
C ILE A 104 2.82 -10.56 8.34
N ALA A 105 3.40 -10.41 9.54
CA ALA A 105 4.85 -10.48 9.71
C ALA A 105 5.42 -11.87 9.37
N SER A 106 4.77 -12.95 9.83
CA SER A 106 5.20 -14.32 9.51
C SER A 106 5.06 -14.63 8.03
N HIS A 107 4.00 -14.15 7.38
CA HIS A 107 3.82 -14.29 5.95
C HIS A 107 4.94 -13.56 5.17
N LEU A 108 5.23 -12.30 5.50
CA LEU A 108 6.33 -11.55 4.86
C LEU A 108 7.68 -12.25 5.00
N MET A 109 7.99 -12.81 6.17
CA MET A 109 9.23 -13.58 6.38
C MET A 109 9.29 -14.84 5.51
N SER A 110 8.15 -15.48 5.24
CA SER A 110 8.11 -16.66 4.36
C SER A 110 8.37 -16.34 2.89
N LEU A 111 8.17 -15.09 2.45
CA LEU A 111 8.42 -14.65 1.08
C LEU A 111 9.87 -14.25 0.81
N ALA A 112 10.63 -13.90 1.85
CA ALA A 112 12.02 -13.43 1.75
C ALA A 112 13.05 -14.56 1.57
N SER A 113 12.68 -15.64 0.87
CA SER A 113 13.50 -16.84 0.68
C SER A 113 14.56 -16.67 -0.41
#